data_AF-A0A3M0XMC1-F1
#
_entry.id   AF-A0A3M0XMC1-F1
#
_cell.length_a   1.000
_cell.length_b   1.000
_cell.length_c   1.000
_cell.angle_alpha   90.00
_cell.angle_beta   90.00
_cell.angle_gamma   90.00
#
_symmetry.space_group_name_H-M   'P 1'
#
loop_
_entity.id
_entity.type
_entity.pdbx_description
1 polymer ?
#
loop_
_entity_poly.entity_id
_entity_poly.type
_entity_poly.pdbx_seq_one_letter_code
_entity_poly.pdbx_strand_id
1 'polypeptide(L)' 'GATVGKIDPEQLFYLKARGIPEREAVRLIVEGFFDPIMQRIPFEGVRERFQQAIREKME' A
#
# COMPACT_ATOMS: atom_id res chain seq x y z
N GLY A 1 -4.62 19.32 -4.86
CA GLY A 1 -3.33 19.38 -4.16
C GLY A 1 -2.67 18.04 -4.31
N ALA A 2 -1.44 17.98 -4.82
CA ALA A 2 -0.67 16.74 -4.85
C ALA A 2 0.20 16.70 -3.59
N THR A 3 -0.17 15.88 -2.61
CA THR A 3 0.71 15.58 -1.48
C THR A 3 1.79 14.64 -1.96
N VAL A 4 3.05 15.05 -1.82
CA VAL A 4 4.19 14.11 -1.90
C VAL A 4 4.10 13.26 -0.64
N GLY A 5 3.46 12.10 -0.76
CA GLY A 5 3.22 11.19 0.35
C GLY A 5 4.51 10.47 0.74
N LYS A 6 5.23 11.01 1.72
CA LYS A 6 6.12 10.18 2.51
C LYS A 6 5.27 9.17 3.28
N ILE A 7 5.79 7.97 3.51
CA ILE A 7 5.16 7.01 4.41
C ILE A 7 4.95 7.69 5.76
N ASP A 8 3.74 7.56 6.31
CA ASP A 8 3.42 8.13 7.61
C ASP A 8 4.29 7.45 8.69
N PRO A 9 5.21 8.19 9.34
CA PRO A 9 6.11 7.62 10.31
C PRO A 9 5.39 7.07 11.56
N GLU A 10 4.21 7.59 11.90
CA GLU A 10 3.42 7.08 13.03
C GLU A 10 2.82 5.71 12.71
N GLN A 11 2.29 5.54 11.48
CA GLN A 11 1.79 4.24 11.02
C GLN A 11 2.91 3.21 10.95
N LEU A 12 4.07 3.59 10.42
CA LEU A 12 5.24 2.72 10.35
C LEU A 12 5.73 2.31 11.74
N PHE A 13 5.83 3.27 12.67
CA PHE A 13 6.21 3.00 14.05
C PHE A 13 5.23 2.04 14.73
N TYR A 14 3.92 2.26 14.55
CA TYR A 14 2.88 1.43 15.15
C TYR A 14 2.95 -0.03 14.68
N LEU A 15 3.13 -0.25 13.38
CA LEU A 15 3.28 -1.60 12.82
C LEU A 15 4.57 -2.26 13.29
N LYS A 16 5.69 -1.53 13.32
CA LYS A 16 6.97 -2.03 13.85
C LYS A 16 6.88 -2.38 15.34
N ALA A 17 6.18 -1.58 16.15
CA ALA A 17 5.95 -1.85 17.57
C ALA A 17 5.14 -3.13 17.81
N ARG A 18 4.33 -3.55 16.83
CA ARG A 18 3.63 -4.84 16.82
C ARG A 18 4.48 -6.01 16.33
N GLY A 19 5.78 -5.80 16.11
CA GLY A 19 6.71 -6.83 15.65
C GLY A 19 6.70 -7.05 14.14
N ILE A 20 6.03 -6.20 13.36
CA ILE A 20 5.99 -6.33 11.90
C ILE A 20 7.31 -5.79 11.32
N PRO A 21 8.03 -6.55 10.48
CA PRO A 21 9.25 -6.08 9.84
C PRO A 21 9.01 -4.83 9.01
N GLU A 22 9.98 -3.92 8.95
CA GLU A 22 9.84 -2.64 8.27
C GLU A 22 9.39 -2.77 6.81
N ARG A 23 9.99 -3.68 6.04
CA ARG A 23 9.58 -3.96 4.66
C ARG A 23 8.11 -4.36 4.54
N GLU A 24 7.63 -5.16 5.48
CA GLU A 24 6.25 -5.65 5.49
C GLU A 24 5.28 -4.57 5.98
N ALA A 25 5.67 -3.77 6.96
CA ALA A 25 4.91 -2.61 7.41
C ALA A 25 4.72 -1.59 6.29
N VAL A 26 5.79 -1.30 5.54
CA VAL A 26 5.73 -0.42 4.36
C VAL A 26 4.79 -0.98 3.30
N ARG A 27 4.86 -2.28 3.00
CA ARG A 27 3.95 -2.94 2.07
C ARG A 27 2.48 -2.79 2.50
N LEU A 28 2.17 -3.08 3.77
CA LEU A 28 0.82 -2.96 4.31
C LEU A 28 0.27 -1.53 4.22
N ILE A 29 1.09 -0.51 4.50
CA ILE A 29 0.68 0.89 4.39
C ILE A 29 0.36 1.25 2.93
N VAL A 30 1.21 0.83 2.00
CA VAL A 30 1.01 1.10 0.56
C VAL A 30 -0.22 0.36 0.02
N GLU A 31 -0.41 -0.90 0.38
CA GLU A 31 -1.60 -1.67 0.00
C GLU A 31 -2.88 -1.03 0.55
N GLY A 32 -2.90 -0.66 1.84
CA GLY A 32 -4.03 0.01 2.48
C GLY A 32 -4.34 1.39 1.88
N PHE A 33 -3.33 2.10 1.37
CA PHE A 33 -3.52 3.36 0.64
C PHE A 33 -4.27 3.16 -0.69
N PHE A 34 -3.96 2.09 -1.42
CA PHE A 34 -4.59 1.80 -2.71
C PHE A 34 -5.90 1.02 -2.61
N ASP A 35 -6.18 0.34 -1.49
CA ASP A 35 -7.39 -0.49 -1.33
C ASP A 35 -8.69 0.28 -1.64
N PRO A 36 -8.94 1.51 -1.14
CA PRO A 36 -10.15 2.26 -1.49
C PRO A 36 -10.28 2.57 -2.98
N ILE A 37 -9.15 2.68 -3.70
CA ILE A 37 -9.12 2.88 -5.15
C ILE A 37 -9.46 1.57 -5.85
N MET A 38 -8.91 0.44 -5.39
CA MET A 38 -9.17 -0.89 -5.95
C MET A 38 -10.63 -1.30 -5.81
N GLN A 39 -11.27 -0.98 -4.68
CA GLN A 39 -12.69 -1.26 -4.46
C GLN A 39 -13.63 -0.52 -5.43
N ARG A 40 -13.18 0.60 -6.01
CA ARG A 40 -13.95 1.37 -7.01
C ARG A 40 -13.82 0.82 -8.43
N ILE A 41 -12.88 -0.09 -8.67
CA ILE A 41 -12.68 -0.71 -9.99
C ILE A 41 -13.67 -1.88 -10.12
N PRO A 42 -14.67 -1.81 -11.01
CA PRO A 42 -15.71 -2.84 -11.13
C PRO A 42 -15.22 -4.06 -11.92
N PHE A 43 -14.17 -3.92 -12.72
CA PHE A 43 -13.66 -4.99 -13.58
C PHE A 43 -12.44 -5.67 -12.95
N GLU A 44 -12.59 -6.95 -12.62
CA GLU A 44 -11.59 -7.74 -11.89
C GLU A 44 -10.24 -7.78 -12.62
N GLY A 45 -10.21 -8.01 -13.93
CA GLY A 45 -8.95 -8.09 -14.67
C GLY A 45 -8.14 -6.78 -14.69
N VAL A 46 -8.77 -5.63 -14.48
CA VAL A 46 -8.09 -4.33 -14.32
C VAL A 46 -7.56 -4.19 -12.91
N ARG A 47 -8.34 -4.63 -11.90
CA ARG A 47 -7.91 -4.66 -10.50
C ARG A 47 -6.67 -5.55 -10.33
N GLU A 48 -6.66 -6.74 -10.92
CA GLU A 48 -5.54 -7.68 -10.87
C GLU A 48 -4.27 -7.09 -11.49
N ARG A 49 -4.38 -6.52 -12.71
CA ARG A 49 -3.26 -5.86 -13.39
C ARG A 49 -2.69 -4.71 -12.56
N PHE A 50 -3.55 -3.92 -11.93
CA PHE A 50 -3.11 -2.80 -11.10
C PHE A 50 -2.40 -3.29 -9.82
N GLN A 51 -2.94 -4.31 -9.16
CA GLN A 51 -2.28 -4.93 -8.00
C GLN A 51 -0.92 -5.53 -8.38
N GLN A 52 -0.81 -6.15 -9.55
CA GLN A 52 0.45 -6.70 -10.04
C GLN A 52 1.48 -5.60 -10.29
N ALA A 53 1.08 -4.51 -10.94
CA ALA A 53 1.95 -3.35 -11.17
C ALA A 53 2.44 -2.70 -9.86
N ILE A 54 1.59 -2.64 -8.81
CA ILE A 54 2.02 -2.18 -7.48
C ILE A 54 3.07 -3.14 -6.91
N ARG A 55 2.82 -4.46 -6.94
CA ARG A 55 3.75 -5.47 -6.43
C ARG A 55 5.12 -5.38 -7.09
N GLU A 56 5.17 -5.30 -8.41
CA GLU A 56 6.40 -5.16 -9.19
C GLU A 56 7.19 -3.88 -8.85
N LYS A 57 6.52 -2.81 -8.39
CA LYS A 57 7.17 -1.56 -8.02
C LYS A 57 7.77 -1.58 -6.61
N MET A 58 7.37 -2.56 -5.79
CA MET A 58 7.77 -2.69 -4.39
C MET A 58 8.90 -3.70 -4.17
N GLU A 59 9.21 -4.53 -5.17
CA GLU A 59 10.45 -5.31 -5.25
C GLU A 59 11.64 -4.46 -5.70
#